data_AF-A0A434I6Z0-F1
#
_entry.id   AF-A0A434I6Z0-F1
#
_cell.length_a   1.000
_cell.length_b   1.000
_cell.length_c   1.000
_cell.angle_alpha   90.00
_cell.angle_beta   90.00
_cell.angle_gamma   90.00
#
_symmetry.space_group_name_H-M   'P 1'
#
loop_
_entity.id
_entity.type
_entity.pdbx_description
1 polymer ?
#
loop_
_entity_poly.entity_id
_entity_poly.type
_entity_poly.pdbx_seq_one_letter_code
_entity_poly.pdbx_strand_id
1 'polypeptide(L)'
;MPVEMQPQQEQDRSVAGRFEMPRRLPDPRLQGIVSDICGYREMTPGHMRNVEYASLTVPLVISFAEPFAIGLGKAPGDNDRFASFAAGLFAGPVVIESFGGACCVQVNFTPLGARRFFRLPMSELADSMVVLDDVLGAQGLAP
;
A
#
# COMPACT_ATOMS: atom_id res chain seq x y z
N MET A 1 -24.65 10.89 17.55
CA MET A 1 -24.39 9.43 17.53
C MET A 1 -22.97 9.26 16.99
N PRO A 2 -21.97 8.85 17.78
CA PRO A 2 -20.66 8.60 17.22
C PRO A 2 -20.75 7.29 16.43
N VAL A 3 -20.33 7.32 15.16
CA VAL A 3 -20.05 6.12 14.39
C VAL A 3 -18.82 5.50 15.04
N GLU A 4 -19.02 4.50 15.90
CA GLU A 4 -17.97 3.58 16.30
C GLU A 4 -17.48 2.90 15.03
N MET A 5 -16.40 3.44 14.47
CA MET A 5 -15.56 2.76 13.50
C MET A 5 -14.99 1.55 14.23
N GLN A 6 -15.69 0.41 14.14
CA GLN A 6 -15.17 -0.87 14.57
C GLN A 6 -13.76 -0.99 13.98
N PRO A 7 -12.73 -1.38 14.77
CA PRO A 7 -11.46 -1.74 14.19
C PRO A 7 -11.78 -2.82 13.17
N GLN A 8 -11.54 -2.53 11.89
CA GLN A 8 -11.76 -3.47 10.80
C GLN A 8 -10.85 -4.66 11.10
N GLN A 9 -11.41 -5.66 11.78
CA GLN A 9 -10.80 -6.94 12.04
C GLN A 9 -10.88 -7.70 10.71
N GLU A 10 -10.22 -7.14 9.69
CA GLU A 10 -10.04 -7.74 8.37
C GLU A 10 -9.05 -8.88 8.56
N GLN A 11 -9.66 -9.98 8.97
CA GLN A 11 -9.21 -11.35 8.96
C GLN A 11 -7.81 -11.51 8.38
N ASP A 12 -6.89 -11.75 9.31
CA ASP A 12 -5.63 -12.49 9.14
C ASP A 12 -5.94 -13.89 8.59
N ARG A 13 -6.45 -13.94 7.36
CA ARG A 13 -6.67 -15.16 6.59
C ARG A 13 -5.79 -15.05 5.37
N SER A 14 -4.54 -15.46 5.55
CA SER A 14 -3.74 -16.05 4.49
C SER A 14 -4.65 -16.94 3.65
N VAL A 15 -4.91 -16.56 2.41
CA VAL A 15 -5.70 -17.38 1.48
C VAL A 15 -4.86 -18.64 1.24
N ALA A 16 -5.12 -19.67 2.03
CA ALA A 16 -4.47 -20.97 1.98
C ALA A 16 -2.91 -20.95 2.00
N GLY A 17 -2.28 -20.13 2.84
CA GLY A 17 -0.81 -20.15 2.99
C GLY A 17 -0.03 -19.56 1.81
N ARG A 18 -0.70 -18.94 0.83
CA ARG A 18 -0.06 -18.35 -0.36
C ARG A 18 0.77 -17.11 -0.06
N PHE A 19 0.42 -16.41 1.02
CA PHE A 19 1.17 -15.25 1.51
C PHE A 19 1.09 -15.14 3.03
N GLU A 20 2.06 -14.44 3.60
CA GLU A 20 2.08 -13.99 5.00
C GLU A 20 1.83 -12.48 5.03
N MET A 21 1.02 -12.01 5.99
CA MET A 21 0.76 -10.57 6.15
C MET A 21 0.73 -10.13 7.63
N PRO A 22 1.85 -10.22 8.35
CA PRO A 22 1.90 -9.81 9.75
C PRO A 22 1.65 -8.31 9.89
N ARG A 23 0.67 -7.93 10.72
CA ARG A 23 0.38 -6.53 11.05
C ARG A 23 0.94 -6.14 12.40
N ARG A 24 1.40 -4.89 12.51
CA ARG A 24 1.92 -4.28 13.74
C ARG A 24 1.29 -2.91 13.94
N LEU A 25 0.94 -2.63 15.19
CA LEU A 25 0.56 -1.28 15.59
C LEU A 25 1.82 -0.39 15.60
N PRO A 26 1.69 0.87 15.18
CA PRO A 26 2.82 1.79 15.18
C PRO A 26 3.16 2.22 16.61
N ASP A 27 4.40 2.70 16.80
CA ASP A 27 4.82 3.33 18.05
C ASP A 27 3.87 4.47 18.45
N PRO A 28 3.57 4.69 19.75
CA PRO A 28 2.68 5.77 20.19
C PRO A 28 3.05 7.15 19.64
N ARG A 29 4.33 7.41 19.32
CA ARG A 29 4.78 8.67 18.71
C ARG A 29 4.24 8.90 17.29
N LEU A 30 3.74 7.86 16.63
CA LEU A 30 3.14 7.89 15.29
C LEU A 30 1.61 7.85 15.33
N GLN A 31 1.01 7.89 16.52
CA GLN A 31 -0.45 7.88 16.67
C GLN A 31 -1.10 9.03 15.89
N GLY A 32 -2.14 8.71 15.11
CA GLY A 32 -2.84 9.65 14.25
C GLY A 32 -2.11 9.99 12.93
N ILE A 33 -0.85 9.59 12.78
CA ILE A 33 -0.06 9.72 11.55
C ILE A 33 -0.09 8.40 10.77
N VAL A 34 0.21 7.30 11.44
CA VAL A 34 0.20 5.93 10.88
C VAL A 34 -0.93 5.17 11.53
N SER A 35 -1.75 4.46 10.75
CA SER A 35 -2.79 3.57 11.27
C SER A 35 -2.21 2.21 11.67
N ASP A 36 -1.36 1.65 10.81
CA ASP A 36 -0.74 0.34 10.98
C ASP A 36 0.45 0.18 10.03
N ILE A 37 1.27 -0.82 10.33
CA ILE A 37 2.37 -1.26 9.48
C ILE A 37 2.17 -2.76 9.25
N CYS A 38 2.22 -3.20 8.00
CA CYS A 38 2.18 -4.62 7.68
C CYS A 38 3.41 -5.04 6.87
N GLY A 39 3.88 -6.26 7.16
CA GLY A 39 4.72 -6.98 6.22
C GLY A 39 3.83 -7.75 5.26
N TYR A 40 4.31 -8.00 4.06
CA TYR A 40 3.67 -8.88 3.09
C TYR A 40 4.74 -9.71 2.38
N ARG A 41 4.52 -11.02 2.28
CA ARG A 41 5.41 -11.93 1.53
C ARG A 41 4.59 -13.01 0.87
N GLU A 42 4.74 -13.16 -0.44
CA GLU A 42 4.23 -14.32 -1.17
C GLU A 42 5.14 -15.53 -0.92
N MET A 43 4.51 -16.67 -0.63
CA MET A 43 5.20 -17.91 -0.25
C MET A 43 5.21 -18.94 -1.39
N THR A 44 4.38 -18.74 -2.40
CA THR A 44 4.25 -19.66 -3.55
C THR A 44 4.12 -18.86 -4.85
N PRO A 45 4.73 -19.33 -5.95
CA PRO A 45 4.48 -18.76 -7.27
C PRO A 45 2.99 -18.78 -7.63
N GLY A 46 2.52 -17.74 -8.30
CA GLY A 46 1.13 -17.68 -8.76
C GLY A 46 0.68 -16.25 -9.06
N HIS A 47 -0.31 -16.13 -9.92
CA HIS A 47 -0.97 -14.84 -10.16
C HIS A 47 -2.01 -14.60 -9.07
N MET A 48 -1.80 -13.56 -8.25
CA MET A 48 -2.77 -13.09 -7.27
C MET A 48 -3.35 -11.77 -7.76
N ARG A 49 -4.68 -11.64 -7.63
CA ARG A 49 -5.41 -10.43 -7.98
C ARG A 49 -6.27 -10.01 -6.80
N ASN A 50 -6.06 -8.79 -6.34
CA ASN A 50 -6.84 -8.13 -5.31
C ASN A 50 -7.55 -6.90 -5.90
N VAL A 51 -8.76 -6.62 -5.42
CA VAL A 51 -9.48 -5.39 -5.76
C VAL A 51 -9.79 -4.68 -4.46
N GLU A 52 -9.14 -3.54 -4.25
CA GLU A 52 -9.35 -2.69 -3.09
C GLU A 52 -10.35 -1.60 -3.43
N TYR A 53 -11.30 -1.37 -2.53
CA TYR A 53 -12.27 -0.28 -2.67
C TYR A 53 -11.72 1.01 -2.09
N ALA A 54 -12.34 2.14 -2.46
CA ALA A 54 -11.94 3.46 -2.00
C ALA A 54 -11.75 3.51 -0.47
N SER A 55 -10.52 3.76 -0.05
CA SER A 55 -10.09 3.84 1.35
C SER A 55 -9.56 5.23 1.67
N LEU A 56 -9.60 5.61 2.95
CA LEU A 56 -8.99 6.85 3.45
C LEU A 56 -7.55 6.62 3.95
N THR A 57 -6.89 5.59 3.45
CA THR A 57 -5.50 5.25 3.76
C THR A 57 -4.59 5.63 2.60
N VAL A 58 -3.42 6.18 2.91
CA VAL A 58 -2.36 6.46 1.94
C VAL A 58 -1.22 5.47 2.22
N PRO A 59 -1.15 4.34 1.51
CA PRO A 59 -0.10 3.35 1.74
C PRO A 59 1.22 3.82 1.14
N LEU A 60 2.30 3.67 1.92
CA LEU A 60 3.68 3.69 1.44
C LEU A 60 4.19 2.24 1.43
N VAL A 61 4.45 1.71 0.25
CA VAL A 61 5.00 0.37 0.05
C VAL A 61 6.50 0.48 -0.25
N ILE A 62 7.29 -0.31 0.48
CA ILE A 62 8.72 -0.48 0.28
C ILE A 62 8.95 -1.94 -0.08
N SER A 63 9.23 -2.20 -1.37
CA SER A 63 9.47 -3.55 -1.86
C SER A 63 10.92 -3.97 -1.67
N PHE A 64 11.11 -5.26 -1.42
CA PHE A 64 12.39 -5.96 -1.32
C PHE A 64 12.52 -7.07 -2.38
N ALA A 65 11.55 -7.18 -3.28
CA ALA A 65 11.47 -8.22 -4.30
C ALA A 65 10.60 -7.75 -5.49
N GLU A 66 9.92 -8.68 -6.17
CA GLU A 66 9.17 -8.40 -7.40
C GLU A 66 8.09 -7.31 -7.22
N PRO A 67 7.88 -6.46 -8.25
CA PRO A 67 6.91 -5.37 -8.20
C PRO A 67 5.46 -5.86 -8.31
N PHE A 68 4.53 -5.01 -7.91
CA PHE A 68 3.11 -5.16 -8.14
C PHE A 68 2.70 -4.50 -9.47
N ALA A 69 1.64 -4.99 -10.09
CA ALA A 69 0.95 -4.29 -11.18
C ALA A 69 -0.33 -3.64 -10.64
N ILE A 70 -0.47 -2.31 -10.74
CA ILE A 70 -1.52 -1.55 -10.04
C ILE A 70 -2.29 -0.63 -10.98
N GLY A 71 -3.58 -0.88 -11.14
CA GLY A 71 -4.49 -0.10 -11.98
C GLY A 71 -5.50 0.67 -11.15
N LEU A 72 -5.48 2.01 -11.24
CA LEU A 72 -6.51 2.87 -10.66
C LEU A 72 -7.76 2.89 -11.56
N GLY A 73 -8.84 2.24 -11.12
CA GLY A 73 -10.12 2.18 -11.85
C GLY A 73 -10.12 1.33 -13.12
N LYS A 74 -9.04 0.61 -13.39
CA LYS A 74 -8.82 -0.21 -14.60
C LYS A 74 -7.99 -1.44 -14.28
N ALA A 75 -7.93 -2.40 -15.21
CA ALA A 75 -6.91 -3.44 -15.15
C ALA A 75 -5.51 -2.82 -15.36
N PRO A 76 -4.46 -3.29 -14.66
CA PRO A 76 -3.10 -2.82 -14.87
C PRO A 76 -2.62 -3.11 -16.30
N GLY A 77 -1.94 -2.17 -16.93
CA GLY A 77 -1.19 -2.37 -18.17
C GLY A 77 0.31 -2.55 -17.93
N ASP A 78 1.09 -2.67 -19.01
CA ASP A 78 2.53 -2.94 -18.92
C ASP A 78 3.33 -1.86 -18.18
N ASN A 79 2.88 -0.60 -18.24
CA ASN A 79 3.50 0.55 -17.57
C ASN A 79 3.03 0.76 -16.13
N ASP A 80 2.09 -0.05 -15.64
CA ASP A 80 1.50 0.10 -14.30
C ASP A 80 2.25 -0.78 -13.26
N ARG A 81 3.58 -0.93 -13.40
CA ARG A 81 4.42 -1.76 -12.52
C ARG A 81 5.14 -0.92 -11.48
N PHE A 82 4.93 -1.24 -10.21
CA PHE A 82 5.45 -0.47 -9.08
C PHE A 82 6.11 -1.38 -8.04
N ALA A 83 7.39 -1.15 -7.76
CA ALA A 83 8.11 -1.84 -6.68
C ALA A 83 7.88 -1.11 -5.34
N SER A 84 8.55 0.03 -5.16
CA SER A 84 8.37 0.91 -3.99
C SER A 84 7.61 2.16 -4.41
N PHE A 85 6.52 2.49 -3.71
CA PHE A 85 5.64 3.58 -4.09
C PHE A 85 4.79 4.09 -2.92
N ALA A 86 4.29 5.32 -3.04
CA ALA A 86 3.15 5.81 -2.27
C ALA A 86 1.91 5.87 -3.18
N ALA A 87 0.80 5.25 -2.76
CA ALA A 87 -0.46 5.37 -3.48
C ALA A 87 -1.31 6.45 -2.80
N GLY A 88 -1.69 7.48 -3.55
CA GLY A 88 -2.58 8.49 -3.01
C GLY A 88 -4.04 8.06 -3.01
N LEU A 89 -4.89 8.94 -2.47
CA LEU A 89 -6.32 8.64 -2.37
C LEU A 89 -6.94 8.56 -3.76
N PHE A 90 -7.67 7.47 -4.01
CA PHE A 90 -8.40 7.24 -5.24
C PHE A 90 -9.86 6.94 -4.92
N ALA A 91 -10.80 7.65 -5.57
CA ALA A 91 -12.23 7.55 -5.28
C ALA A 91 -12.93 6.36 -5.98
N GLY A 92 -12.16 5.42 -6.54
CA GLY A 92 -12.65 4.24 -7.25
C GLY A 92 -11.96 2.94 -6.81
N PRO A 93 -12.25 1.82 -7.48
CA PRO A 93 -11.59 0.55 -7.20
C PRO A 93 -10.15 0.55 -7.69
N VAL A 94 -9.23 0.00 -6.89
CA VAL A 94 -7.84 -0.23 -7.27
C VAL A 94 -7.64 -1.71 -7.52
N VAL A 95 -7.17 -2.06 -8.71
CA VAL A 95 -6.79 -3.45 -9.04
C VAL A 95 -5.31 -3.61 -8.76
N ILE A 96 -4.96 -4.58 -7.93
CA ILE A 96 -3.57 -4.92 -7.57
C ILE A 96 -3.32 -6.36 -8.00
N GLU A 97 -2.29 -6.57 -8.79
CA GLU A 97 -1.84 -7.89 -9.23
C GLU A 97 -0.39 -8.13 -8.81
N SER A 98 -0.10 -9.36 -8.42
CA SER A 98 1.24 -9.86 -8.11
C SER A 98 1.43 -11.24 -8.72
N PHE A 99 2.69 -11.62 -8.95
CA PHE A 99 3.05 -12.81 -9.72
C PHE A 99 3.83 -13.86 -8.92
N GLY A 100 3.70 -13.84 -7.59
CA GLY A 100 4.20 -14.89 -6.68
C GLY A 100 5.61 -14.69 -6.16
N GLY A 101 6.14 -13.46 -6.24
CA GLY A 101 7.47 -13.08 -5.77
C GLY A 101 7.49 -11.79 -4.95
N ALA A 102 6.34 -11.21 -4.63
CA ALA A 102 6.27 -9.94 -3.92
C ALA A 102 6.66 -10.11 -2.44
N CYS A 103 7.50 -9.20 -1.95
CA CYS A 103 7.90 -9.13 -0.55
C CYS A 103 8.14 -7.67 -0.19
N CYS A 104 7.33 -7.11 0.71
CA CYS A 104 7.36 -5.70 1.03
C CYS A 104 6.98 -5.41 2.49
N VAL A 105 7.27 -4.18 2.90
CA VAL A 105 6.64 -3.54 4.06
C VAL A 105 5.75 -2.43 3.56
N GLN A 106 4.54 -2.35 4.10
CA GLN A 106 3.60 -1.28 3.84
C GLN A 106 3.33 -0.50 5.12
N VAL A 107 3.46 0.83 5.04
CA VAL A 107 3.13 1.77 6.10
C VAL A 107 1.85 2.49 5.69
N ASN A 108 0.79 2.31 6.47
CA ASN A 108 -0.51 2.91 6.19
C ASN A 108 -0.63 4.25 6.89
N PHE A 109 -0.58 5.34 6.12
CA PHE A 109 -0.75 6.69 6.66
C PHE A 109 -2.23 7.09 6.67
N THR A 110 -2.61 7.88 7.68
CA THR A 110 -3.83 8.69 7.59
C THR A 110 -3.62 9.80 6.55
N PRO A 111 -4.67 10.44 5.99
CA PRO A 111 -4.48 11.50 5.01
C PRO A 111 -3.70 12.70 5.58
N LEU A 112 -3.96 13.05 6.86
CA LEU A 112 -3.20 14.08 7.55
C LEU A 112 -1.76 13.66 7.82
N GLY A 113 -1.54 12.38 8.15
CA GLY A 113 -0.22 11.79 8.33
C GLY A 113 0.61 11.83 7.05
N ALA A 114 0.01 11.43 5.93
CA ALA A 114 0.63 11.44 4.60
C ALA A 114 1.02 12.86 4.19
N ARG A 115 0.10 13.82 4.31
CA ARG A 115 0.41 15.24 4.06
C ARG A 115 1.60 15.73 4.88
N ARG A 116 1.68 15.34 6.15
CA ARG A 116 2.79 15.72 7.03
C ARG A 116 4.11 15.07 6.64
N PHE A 117 4.07 13.80 6.23
CA PHE A 117 5.24 13.01 5.88
C PHE A 117 5.82 13.41 4.51
N PHE A 118 5.00 13.39 3.45
CA PHE A 118 5.41 13.70 2.08
C PHE A 118 5.59 15.20 1.84
N ARG A 119 5.02 16.06 2.70
CA ARG A 119 5.03 17.52 2.56
C ARG A 119 4.40 18.04 1.27
N LEU A 120 3.53 17.24 0.65
CA LEU A 120 2.73 17.59 -0.51
C LEU A 120 1.27 17.83 -0.08
N PRO A 121 0.53 18.73 -0.75
CA PRO A 121 -0.91 18.81 -0.57
C PRO A 121 -1.58 17.51 -1.03
N MET A 122 -2.69 17.13 -0.39
CA MET A 122 -3.38 15.88 -0.74
C MET A 122 -3.88 15.85 -2.19
N SER A 123 -4.10 17.01 -2.80
CA SER A 123 -4.46 17.13 -4.21
C SER A 123 -3.37 16.69 -5.17
N GLU A 124 -2.09 16.73 -4.75
CA GLU A 124 -0.97 16.24 -5.57
C GLU A 124 -0.77 14.73 -5.42
N LEU A 125 -1.24 14.14 -4.31
CA LEU A 125 -1.24 12.69 -4.13
C LEU A 125 -2.49 12.05 -4.73
N ALA A 126 -3.63 12.74 -4.76
CA ALA A 126 -4.89 12.20 -5.24
C ALA A 126 -4.77 11.61 -6.66
N ASP A 127 -5.42 10.47 -6.88
CA ASP A 127 -5.48 9.76 -8.16
C ASP A 127 -4.10 9.45 -8.76
N SER A 128 -3.08 9.25 -7.91
CA SER A 128 -1.70 9.04 -8.35
C SER A 128 -0.98 7.89 -7.64
N MET A 129 0.02 7.35 -8.34
CA MET A 129 1.03 6.43 -7.82
C MET A 129 2.38 7.14 -7.88
N VAL A 130 3.00 7.42 -6.73
CA VAL A 130 4.28 8.13 -6.65
C VAL A 130 5.39 7.11 -6.40
N VAL A 131 6.29 6.93 -7.36
CA VAL A 131 7.42 5.98 -7.23
C VAL A 131 8.42 6.52 -6.22
N LEU A 132 8.98 5.65 -5.38
CA LEU A 132 9.83 6.10 -4.27
C LEU A 132 11.20 6.63 -4.72
N ASP A 133 11.67 6.27 -5.91
CA ASP A 133 12.87 6.83 -6.53
C ASP A 133 12.69 8.32 -6.83
N ASP A 134 11.47 8.75 -7.13
CA ASP A 134 11.13 10.16 -7.33
C ASP A 134 11.13 10.92 -5.99
N VAL A 135 11.01 10.22 -4.85
CA VAL A 135 10.96 10.79 -3.49
C VAL A 135 12.30 10.72 -2.77
N LEU A 136 13.06 9.63 -2.94
CA LEU A 136 14.32 9.33 -2.24
C LEU A 136 15.55 9.41 -3.15
N GLY A 137 15.38 9.65 -4.45
CA GLY A 137 16.45 9.60 -5.44
C GLY A 137 17.00 8.18 -5.60
N ALA A 138 18.28 8.05 -5.93
CA ALA A 138 18.94 6.76 -6.16
C ALA A 138 18.92 5.80 -4.95
N GLN A 139 18.56 6.27 -3.76
CA GLN A 139 18.41 5.44 -2.55
C GLN A 139 17.03 4.75 -2.48
N GLY A 140 16.07 5.17 -3.31
CA GLY A 140 14.75 4.53 -3.43
C GLY A 140 14.76 3.30 -4.34
N LEU A 141 15.77 3.20 -5.24
CA LEU A 141 15.86 2.14 -6.24
C LEU A 141 15.84 0.78 -5.55
N ALA A 142 14.75 0.04 -5.73
CA ALA A 142 14.71 -1.35 -5.34
C ALA A 142 15.75 -2.14 -6.18
N PRO A 143 16.53 -3.04 -5.57
CA PRO A 143 17.59 -3.79 -6.26
C PRO A 143 17.05 -4.76 -7.32
#